data_AF-A0A8C1USI8-F1
#
_entry.id   AF-A0A8C1USI8-F1
#
_cell.length_a   1.000
_cell.length_b   1.000
_cell.length_c   1.000
_cell.angle_alpha   90.00
_cell.angle_beta   90.00
_cell.angle_gamma   90.00
#
_symmetry.space_group_name_H-M   'P 1'
#
loop_
_entity.id
_entity.type
_entity.pdbx_description
1 polymer ?
#
loop_
_entity_poly.entity_id
_entity_poly.type
_entity_poly.pdbx_seq_one_letter_code
_entity_poly.pdbx_strand_id
1 'polypeptide(L)'
;MFSPSKSSWSKRQTMWLQQRLKGLPGLLSSSWARRVLVGLLLFLIFYWYLSSDGLLRFLGMSRESGGAAGVCLKTDLHRWVSLVDRGEGVVLTPQTKETVPFVVGNGHFLVDVDSNKLWVASSSQPGSAPVLHTDYGPIARMQVPGTRSEARGMMLWYRKGSVFSSRCILTASSHECVTIREEFVAHRSLPNVYLQRVHISNPTDRPVSIDLVSTESPSFRSTVEKMEEKEFVLSSGRVLTEKKDTVLVVVATKKLSAKIQVSAKSEYSENLVSVIHTSEPTEGGKLDETLGKLREGVKREMVDVLRANVEELMQEHQQAWMDLFISGVEIRKITDAHTPSSRTVNNTLYYILSTSTAPLLDQSLTAEEQERLESSLNYADHCFSGHATMHAENLWPERLTNVAQILQLVNLWNLTFQKRGCKVLVAAGTHGMMQGMVLSFGGLQFTENHLQFQADPDVLHNSYSLRGIHYNKDLINLAVLQDAEGKPFLHVSVKPQEKPVKLYACEAGCMNEPVELTSELRGHTFPVMVTQPITPLLYISTDLTHLQDLRHTMHVKAILAHEDHMAKQYPGLPFLFWFSVASLITLFHLFLFKLIYNEYCGPGAKPLFRSKV
;
A
#
# COMPACT_ATOMS: atom_id res chain seq x y z
N MET A 1 -64.30 4.37 -0.93
CA MET A 1 -65.07 3.44 -1.77
C MET A 1 -64.05 2.49 -2.40
N PHE A 2 -64.15 1.20 -2.02
CA PHE A 2 -63.42 0.01 -2.50
C PHE A 2 -61.88 -0.08 -2.47
N SER A 3 -61.42 -0.85 -1.47
CA SER A 3 -60.28 -1.79 -1.49
C SER A 3 -60.61 -2.99 -2.41
N PRO A 4 -59.62 -3.76 -2.93
CA PRO A 4 -59.18 -5.00 -2.23
C PRO A 4 -57.67 -5.30 -2.41
N SER A 5 -56.92 -5.77 -1.40
CA SER A 5 -56.80 -7.10 -0.76
C SER A 5 -55.56 -7.89 -1.23
N LYS A 6 -54.51 -7.85 -0.40
CA LYS A 6 -53.40 -8.82 -0.34
C LYS A 6 -53.88 -10.04 0.47
N SER A 7 -53.85 -11.26 -0.07
CA SER A 7 -53.72 -12.53 0.70
C SER A 7 -53.86 -13.82 -0.12
N SER A 8 -52.93 -14.16 -1.03
CA SER A 8 -52.98 -15.50 -1.67
C SER A 8 -51.67 -16.23 -1.93
N TRP A 9 -50.52 -15.73 -1.48
CA TRP A 9 -49.22 -16.38 -1.77
C TRP A 9 -48.55 -17.08 -0.57
N SER A 10 -49.00 -16.85 0.66
CA SER A 10 -48.41 -17.45 1.88
C SER A 10 -48.94 -18.85 2.25
N LYS A 11 -50.06 -19.31 1.65
CA LYS A 11 -50.68 -20.62 1.98
C LYS A 11 -50.28 -21.80 1.07
N ARG A 12 -49.51 -21.59 -0.01
CA ARG A 12 -49.12 -22.68 -0.93
C ARG A 12 -47.75 -23.30 -0.68
N GLN A 13 -46.85 -22.63 0.05
CA GLN A 13 -45.52 -23.19 0.37
C GLN A 13 -45.52 -24.11 1.60
N THR A 14 -46.46 -23.94 2.53
CA THR A 14 -46.55 -24.76 3.76
C THR A 14 -47.14 -26.15 3.52
N MET A 15 -47.96 -26.35 2.48
CA MET A 15 -48.52 -27.68 2.14
C MET A 15 -47.55 -28.57 1.34
N TRP A 16 -46.58 -28.00 0.63
CA TRP A 16 -45.65 -28.77 -0.22
C TRP A 16 -44.58 -29.51 0.61
N LEU A 17 -44.15 -28.95 1.74
CA LEU A 17 -43.24 -29.63 2.67
C LEU A 17 -43.91 -30.74 3.50
N GLN A 18 -45.21 -30.62 3.81
CA GLN A 18 -45.92 -31.63 4.60
C GLN A 18 -46.27 -32.90 3.81
N GLN A 19 -46.19 -32.88 2.47
CA GLN A 19 -46.50 -34.04 1.64
C GLN A 19 -45.29 -34.91 1.27
N ARG A 20 -44.04 -34.44 1.44
CA ARG A 20 -42.82 -35.26 1.19
C ARG A 20 -42.27 -35.99 2.41
N LEU A 21 -42.75 -35.70 3.61
CA LEU A 21 -42.33 -36.39 4.85
C LEU A 21 -43.18 -37.62 5.21
N LYS A 22 -44.22 -37.95 4.42
CA LYS A 22 -45.09 -39.12 4.65
C LYS A 22 -44.67 -40.38 3.88
N GLY A 23 -43.52 -40.37 3.22
CA GLY A 23 -43.03 -41.45 2.34
C GLY A 23 -41.94 -42.36 2.91
N LEU A 24 -41.69 -42.37 4.22
CA LEU A 24 -40.73 -43.29 4.86
C LEU A 24 -41.37 -44.08 6.01
N PRO A 25 -42.24 -45.06 5.74
CA PRO A 25 -42.66 -46.00 6.77
C PRO A 25 -41.61 -47.12 6.85
N GLY A 26 -40.69 -47.05 7.82
CA GLY A 26 -39.83 -48.21 8.09
C GLY A 26 -38.60 -48.01 8.96
N LEU A 27 -38.07 -46.79 9.11
CA LEU A 27 -36.82 -46.56 9.85
C LEU A 27 -36.98 -46.02 11.28
N LEU A 28 -38.21 -45.71 11.72
CA LEU A 28 -38.51 -45.15 13.06
C LEU A 28 -39.39 -46.03 13.96
N SER A 29 -39.70 -47.27 13.53
CA SER A 29 -40.56 -48.21 14.27
C SER A 29 -39.82 -48.98 15.38
N SER A 30 -38.49 -48.98 15.39
CA SER A 30 -37.68 -49.67 16.40
C SER A 30 -37.17 -48.69 17.45
N SER A 31 -37.46 -48.95 18.73
CA SER A 31 -36.93 -48.18 19.86
C SER A 31 -35.39 -48.22 19.90
N TRP A 32 -34.79 -49.26 19.35
CA TRP A 32 -33.35 -49.39 19.19
C TRP A 32 -32.79 -48.40 18.16
N ALA A 33 -33.45 -48.26 17.01
CA ALA A 33 -33.05 -47.29 15.97
C ALA A 33 -33.08 -45.84 16.50
N ARG A 34 -34.05 -45.50 17.34
CA ARG A 34 -34.11 -44.18 18.01
C ARG A 34 -32.94 -43.97 18.99
N ARG A 35 -32.58 -44.97 19.79
CA ARG A 35 -31.44 -44.88 20.71
C ARG A 35 -30.11 -44.78 19.97
N VAL A 36 -29.96 -45.51 18.86
CA VAL A 36 -28.76 -45.43 18.01
C VAL A 36 -28.67 -44.06 17.34
N LEU A 37 -29.77 -43.52 16.80
CA LEU A 37 -29.80 -42.16 16.23
C LEU A 37 -29.44 -41.08 17.25
N VAL A 38 -29.97 -41.17 18.47
CA VAL A 38 -29.63 -40.25 19.56
C VAL A 38 -28.16 -40.41 19.96
N GLY A 39 -27.66 -41.64 20.07
CA GLY A 39 -26.25 -41.90 20.35
C GLY A 39 -25.31 -41.38 19.27
N LEU A 40 -25.69 -41.52 17.99
CA LEU A 40 -24.93 -41.06 16.84
C LEU A 40 -24.96 -39.53 16.72
N LEU A 41 -26.09 -38.91 17.06
CA LEU A 41 -26.22 -37.45 17.10
C LEU A 41 -25.43 -36.85 18.27
N LEU A 42 -25.44 -37.49 19.45
CA LEU A 42 -24.57 -37.12 20.57
C LEU A 42 -23.10 -37.33 20.22
N PHE A 43 -22.75 -38.43 19.55
CA PHE A 43 -21.39 -38.68 19.07
C PHE A 43 -20.95 -37.65 18.02
N LEU A 44 -21.83 -37.23 17.11
CA LEU A 44 -21.55 -36.17 16.14
C LEU A 44 -21.40 -34.80 16.81
N ILE A 45 -22.19 -34.48 17.84
CA ILE A 45 -22.02 -33.27 18.65
C ILE A 45 -20.68 -33.31 19.39
N PHE A 46 -20.34 -34.45 20.00
CA PHE A 46 -19.08 -34.63 20.73
C PHE A 46 -17.87 -34.58 19.78
N TYR A 47 -17.98 -35.24 18.63
CA TYR A 47 -16.98 -35.19 17.56
C TYR A 47 -16.86 -33.78 16.99
N TRP A 48 -17.95 -33.02 16.82
CA TRP A 48 -17.88 -31.63 16.39
C TRP A 48 -17.23 -30.73 17.45
N TYR A 49 -17.45 -31.00 18.74
CA TYR A 49 -16.79 -30.30 19.84
C TYR A 49 -15.30 -30.67 20.01
N LEU A 50 -14.90 -31.91 19.70
CA LEU A 50 -13.50 -32.35 19.77
C LEU A 50 -12.71 -32.14 18.48
N SER A 51 -13.37 -32.17 17.32
CA SER A 51 -12.76 -32.01 15.99
C SER A 51 -12.82 -30.57 15.50
N SER A 52 -13.68 -29.71 16.05
CA SER A 52 -13.46 -28.28 15.89
C SER A 52 -12.29 -27.90 16.79
N ASP A 53 -11.36 -27.11 16.28
CA ASP A 53 -10.27 -26.46 17.01
C ASP A 53 -10.72 -25.69 18.28
N GLY A 54 -12.01 -25.70 18.65
CA GLY A 54 -12.59 -25.05 19.81
C GLY A 54 -12.06 -25.57 21.15
N LEU A 55 -11.90 -26.88 21.35
CA LEU A 55 -11.42 -27.41 22.65
C LEU A 55 -9.92 -27.20 22.85
N LEU A 56 -9.13 -27.29 21.78
CA LEU A 56 -7.70 -26.93 21.80
C LEU A 56 -7.49 -25.41 21.96
N ARG A 57 -8.43 -24.58 21.48
CA ARG A 57 -8.48 -23.13 21.77
C ARG A 57 -8.99 -22.78 23.17
N PHE A 58 -9.76 -23.67 23.82
CA PHE A 58 -10.28 -23.42 25.17
C PHE A 58 -9.32 -23.90 26.27
N LEU A 59 -8.62 -25.02 26.05
CA LEU A 59 -7.53 -25.49 26.92
C LEU A 59 -6.19 -24.81 26.60
N GLY A 60 -6.01 -24.35 25.36
CA GLY A 60 -5.03 -23.34 25.03
C GLY A 60 -5.58 -21.96 25.38
N MET A 61 -5.68 -21.63 26.67
CA MET A 61 -5.46 -20.23 27.09
C MET A 61 -4.27 -19.78 26.28
N SER A 62 -4.50 -18.88 25.31
CA SER A 62 -3.51 -18.46 24.34
C SER A 62 -2.22 -18.22 25.10
N ARG A 63 -1.22 -19.08 24.92
CA ARG A 63 0.11 -18.83 25.43
C ARG A 63 0.59 -17.68 24.58
N GLU A 64 0.20 -16.46 24.97
CA GLU A 64 0.38 -15.24 24.21
C GLU A 64 1.86 -15.13 23.88
N SER A 65 2.17 -14.96 22.61
CA SER A 65 3.54 -14.82 22.13
C SER A 65 4.19 -13.63 22.86
N GLY A 66 5.12 -13.90 23.77
CA GLY A 66 5.86 -12.88 24.52
C GLY A 66 5.48 -12.69 25.99
N GLY A 67 4.56 -13.49 26.57
CA GLY A 67 4.24 -13.44 28.00
C GLY A 67 3.77 -12.05 28.47
N ALA A 68 4.10 -11.65 29.70
CA ALA A 68 3.70 -10.35 30.28
C ALA A 68 4.16 -9.14 29.45
N ALA A 69 5.33 -9.23 28.81
CA ALA A 69 5.81 -8.18 27.89
C ALA A 69 4.93 -8.07 26.64
N GLY A 70 4.45 -9.20 26.11
CA GLY A 70 3.50 -9.25 25.00
C GLY A 70 2.15 -8.62 25.34
N VAL A 71 1.65 -8.83 26.57
CA VAL A 71 0.41 -8.21 27.05
C VAL A 71 0.54 -6.69 27.14
N CYS A 72 1.66 -6.19 27.68
CA CYS A 72 1.97 -4.76 27.68
C CYS A 72 1.95 -4.17 26.26
N LEU A 73 2.62 -4.85 25.32
CA LEU A 73 2.74 -4.37 23.95
C LEU A 73 1.39 -4.26 23.25
N LYS A 74 0.44 -5.15 23.56
CA LYS A 74 -0.89 -5.18 22.96
C LYS A 74 -1.66 -3.85 23.12
N THR A 75 -1.50 -3.17 24.25
CA THR A 75 -2.15 -1.87 24.50
C THR A 75 -1.68 -0.80 23.52
N ASP A 76 -0.38 -0.80 23.19
CA ASP A 76 0.18 0.11 22.19
C ASP A 76 -0.22 -0.29 20.77
N LEU A 77 -0.15 -1.59 20.46
CA LEU A 77 -0.57 -2.11 19.14
C LEU A 77 -2.03 -1.79 18.84
N HIS A 78 -2.92 -1.81 19.84
CA HIS A 78 -4.33 -1.44 19.68
C HIS A 78 -4.52 -0.03 19.13
N ARG A 79 -3.60 0.91 19.41
CA ARG A 79 -3.65 2.28 18.84
C ARG A 79 -3.41 2.27 17.33
N TRP A 80 -2.64 1.30 16.84
CA TRP A 80 -2.28 1.16 15.43
C TRP A 80 -3.30 0.37 14.61
N VAL A 81 -4.07 -0.52 15.24
CA VAL A 81 -5.06 -1.37 14.54
C VAL A 81 -5.98 -0.56 13.64
N SER A 82 -6.58 0.51 14.17
CA SER A 82 -7.51 1.35 13.37
C SER A 82 -6.85 2.03 12.16
N LEU A 83 -5.54 2.32 12.23
CA LEU A 83 -4.78 2.93 11.14
C LEU A 83 -4.46 1.89 10.06
N VAL A 84 -4.05 0.69 10.47
CA VAL A 84 -3.77 -0.44 9.58
C VAL A 84 -5.04 -0.91 8.87
N ASP A 85 -6.16 -0.98 9.58
CA ASP A 85 -7.45 -1.36 9.01
C ASP A 85 -7.94 -0.36 7.94
N ARG A 86 -7.53 0.91 8.05
CA ARG A 86 -7.75 1.94 7.02
C ARG A 86 -6.71 1.93 5.90
N GLY A 87 -5.75 1.00 5.93
CA GLY A 87 -4.67 0.91 4.94
C GLY A 87 -3.61 2.00 5.07
N GLU A 88 -3.51 2.70 6.20
CA GLU A 88 -2.56 3.80 6.42
C GLU A 88 -1.15 3.33 6.82
N GLY A 89 -0.96 2.03 7.03
CA GLY A 89 0.33 1.48 7.40
C GLY A 89 0.36 -0.03 7.49
N VAL A 90 1.56 -0.57 7.76
CA VAL A 90 1.78 -1.99 8.02
C VAL A 90 2.42 -2.15 9.38
N VAL A 91 1.97 -3.16 10.13
CA VAL A 91 2.50 -3.48 11.47
C VAL A 91 3.21 -4.83 11.44
N LEU A 92 4.42 -4.85 11.99
CA LEU A 92 5.13 -6.06 12.35
C LEU A 92 4.91 -6.34 13.84
N THR A 93 4.39 -7.53 14.12
CA THR A 93 4.23 -8.08 15.46
C THR A 93 5.01 -9.39 15.55
N PRO A 94 5.27 -9.92 16.76
CA PRO A 94 5.88 -11.24 16.94
C PRO A 94 5.13 -12.40 16.27
N GLN A 95 3.88 -12.17 15.83
CA GLN A 95 2.99 -13.17 15.22
C GLN A 95 2.95 -13.07 13.69
N THR A 96 3.45 -11.97 13.13
CA THR A 96 3.38 -11.71 11.69
C THR A 96 4.45 -12.52 10.96
N LYS A 97 4.05 -13.35 9.98
CA LYS A 97 5.00 -14.19 9.20
C LYS A 97 5.70 -13.44 8.07
N GLU A 98 5.15 -12.31 7.63
CA GLU A 98 5.67 -11.56 6.50
C GLU A 98 6.50 -10.36 6.97
N THR A 99 7.71 -10.25 6.45
CA THR A 99 8.65 -9.17 6.76
C THR A 99 8.54 -8.06 5.71
N VAL A 100 8.39 -6.82 6.18
CA VAL A 100 8.39 -5.61 5.37
C VAL A 100 9.53 -4.72 5.88
N PRO A 101 10.40 -4.17 5.01
CA PRO A 101 11.49 -3.29 5.44
C PRO A 101 10.96 -2.02 6.09
N PHE A 102 11.40 -1.75 7.33
CA PHE A 102 11.09 -0.50 8.02
C PHE A 102 12.16 0.54 7.70
N VAL A 103 11.86 1.39 6.72
CA VAL A 103 12.77 2.44 6.24
C VAL A 103 12.10 3.79 6.28
N VAL A 104 12.89 4.83 6.54
CA VAL A 104 12.48 6.23 6.36
C VAL A 104 13.47 6.93 5.45
N GLY A 105 12.99 7.85 4.63
CA GLY A 105 13.85 8.61 3.71
C GLY A 105 13.11 9.76 3.08
N ASN A 106 13.88 10.64 2.45
CA ASN A 106 13.40 11.83 1.75
C ASN A 106 14.04 12.01 0.35
N GLY A 107 14.72 10.99 -0.16
CA GLY A 107 15.46 11.00 -1.43
C GLY A 107 16.92 11.46 -1.34
N HIS A 108 17.32 12.17 -0.29
CA HIS A 108 18.72 12.54 -0.06
C HIS A 108 19.45 11.47 0.75
N PHE A 109 18.74 10.87 1.71
CA PHE A 109 19.21 9.73 2.47
C PHE A 109 18.05 8.80 2.83
N LEU A 110 18.42 7.57 3.21
CA LEU A 110 17.52 6.53 3.72
C LEU A 110 18.12 5.94 5.00
N VAL A 111 17.28 5.76 6.01
CA VAL A 111 17.62 5.06 7.24
C VAL A 111 16.88 3.74 7.28
N ASP A 112 17.64 2.65 7.30
CA ASP A 112 17.12 1.32 7.60
C ASP A 112 17.01 1.17 9.13
N VAL A 113 15.77 1.16 9.62
CA VAL A 113 15.48 1.12 11.07
C VAL A 113 15.79 -0.26 11.66
N ASP A 114 15.67 -1.32 10.87
CA ASP A 114 15.92 -2.69 11.32
C ASP A 114 17.42 -2.93 11.49
N SER A 115 18.22 -2.55 10.48
CA SER A 115 19.66 -2.77 10.50
C SER A 115 20.46 -1.62 11.13
N ASN A 116 19.83 -0.48 11.43
CA ASN A 116 20.48 0.77 11.85
C ASN A 116 21.59 1.19 10.88
N LYS A 117 21.22 1.35 9.61
CA LYS A 117 22.17 1.70 8.55
C LYS A 117 21.71 2.94 7.79
N LEU A 118 22.65 3.85 7.57
CA LEU A 118 22.45 5.03 6.74
C LEU A 118 22.88 4.75 5.29
N TRP A 119 22.00 5.11 4.36
CA TRP A 119 22.27 5.13 2.92
C TRP A 119 22.13 6.57 2.43
N VAL A 120 23.02 7.01 1.54
CA VAL A 120 23.07 8.39 1.08
C VAL A 120 23.10 8.50 -0.44
N ALA A 121 22.40 9.48 -0.99
CA ALA A 121 22.46 9.79 -2.41
C ALA A 121 23.77 10.53 -2.72
N SER A 122 24.41 10.16 -3.84
CA SER A 122 25.62 10.86 -4.30
C SER A 122 25.34 12.16 -5.04
N SER A 123 24.08 12.47 -5.33
CA SER A 123 23.64 13.71 -5.97
C SER A 123 22.23 14.03 -5.51
N SER A 124 21.93 15.33 -5.43
CA SER A 124 20.59 15.85 -5.14
C SER A 124 19.67 15.84 -6.37
N GLN A 125 20.20 15.57 -7.57
CA GLN A 125 19.40 15.57 -8.79
C GLN A 125 18.40 14.39 -8.82
N PRO A 126 17.12 14.65 -9.09
CA PRO A 126 16.13 13.60 -9.28
C PRO A 126 16.48 12.70 -10.47
N GLY A 127 16.24 11.39 -10.34
CA GLY A 127 16.28 10.46 -11.46
C GLY A 127 17.57 9.67 -11.66
N SER A 128 17.89 8.80 -10.69
CA SER A 128 18.92 7.72 -10.74
C SER A 128 20.32 8.08 -10.21
N ALA A 129 20.43 9.05 -9.30
CA ALA A 129 21.65 9.20 -8.51
C ALA A 129 21.93 7.89 -7.73
N PRO A 130 23.15 7.33 -7.79
CA PRO A 130 23.45 6.12 -7.04
C PRO A 130 23.34 6.40 -5.55
N VAL A 131 22.62 5.51 -4.86
CA VAL A 131 22.48 5.53 -3.41
C VAL A 131 23.52 4.59 -2.83
N LEU A 132 24.36 5.12 -1.96
CA LEU A 132 25.54 4.44 -1.41
C LEU A 132 25.27 4.02 0.03
N HIS A 133 25.64 2.78 0.36
CA HIS A 133 25.62 2.27 1.72
C HIS A 133 26.75 2.88 2.55
N THR A 134 26.47 3.23 3.80
CA THR A 134 27.49 3.69 4.77
C THR A 134 27.51 2.77 5.99
N ASP A 135 28.61 2.72 6.73
CA ASP A 135 28.68 2.00 8.02
C ASP A 135 28.23 2.86 9.21
N TYR A 136 27.67 4.06 8.96
CA TYR A 136 27.19 4.94 10.01
C TYR A 136 25.84 4.44 10.55
N GLY A 137 25.73 4.34 11.87
CA GLY A 137 24.50 4.00 12.58
C GLY A 137 23.78 5.25 13.11
N PRO A 138 22.74 5.77 12.43
CA PRO A 138 22.09 7.02 12.82
C PRO A 138 21.14 6.89 14.02
N ILE A 139 20.72 5.68 14.41
CA ILE A 139 19.79 5.46 15.51
C ILE A 139 20.55 5.27 16.83
N ALA A 140 20.17 6.06 17.84
CA ALA A 140 20.61 5.86 19.21
C ALA A 140 19.85 4.67 19.82
N ARG A 141 20.54 3.54 20.00
CA ARG A 141 19.94 2.32 20.54
C ARG A 141 19.88 2.38 22.06
N MET A 142 18.70 2.16 22.61
CA MET A 142 18.47 2.16 24.06
C MET A 142 18.35 0.74 24.60
N GLN A 143 19.14 0.42 25.61
CA GLN A 143 19.13 -0.86 26.30
C GLN A 143 18.76 -0.67 27.78
N VAL A 144 17.88 -1.52 28.30
CA VAL A 144 17.50 -1.52 29.71
C VAL A 144 18.25 -2.65 30.42
N PRO A 145 19.18 -2.35 31.35
CA PRO A 145 19.89 -3.37 32.12
C PRO A 145 18.92 -4.21 32.95
N GLY A 146 19.19 -5.50 33.08
CA GLY A 146 18.35 -6.42 33.85
C GLY A 146 17.01 -6.75 33.19
N THR A 147 16.92 -6.63 31.86
CA THR A 147 15.78 -7.09 31.06
C THR A 147 15.59 -8.59 31.21
N ARG A 148 14.40 -9.00 31.65
CA ARG A 148 13.99 -10.41 31.77
C ARG A 148 13.25 -10.89 30.53
N SER A 149 12.39 -10.04 29.98
CA SER A 149 11.60 -10.32 28.78
C SER A 149 11.34 -9.01 28.05
N GLU A 150 11.36 -9.06 26.72
CA GLU A 150 11.09 -7.91 25.84
C GLU A 150 10.13 -8.34 24.74
N ALA A 151 9.16 -7.49 24.43
CA ALA A 151 8.31 -7.62 23.27
C ALA A 151 8.39 -6.32 22.45
N ARG A 152 8.56 -6.45 21.13
CA ARG A 152 8.67 -5.33 20.21
C ARG A 152 7.58 -5.40 19.14
N GLY A 153 7.00 -4.26 18.83
CA GLY A 153 6.13 -4.04 17.69
C GLY A 153 6.63 -2.86 16.87
N MET A 154 6.48 -2.93 15.55
CA MET A 154 6.85 -1.84 14.64
C MET A 154 5.70 -1.51 13.70
N MET A 155 5.57 -0.24 13.35
CA MET A 155 4.58 0.23 12.37
C MET A 155 5.27 1.15 11.36
N LEU A 156 4.98 0.91 10.08
CA LEU A 156 5.30 1.80 8.98
C LEU A 156 4.05 2.62 8.70
N TRP A 157 4.09 3.94 8.91
CA TRP A 157 2.93 4.81 8.71
C TRP A 157 3.10 5.64 7.44
N TYR A 158 2.37 5.27 6.39
CA TYR A 158 2.55 5.84 5.06
C TYR A 158 2.28 7.34 5.00
N ARG A 159 1.09 7.76 5.44
CA ARG A 159 0.64 9.17 5.37
C ARG A 159 1.41 10.10 6.31
N LYS A 160 2.07 9.56 7.33
CA LYS A 160 2.92 10.34 8.23
C LYS A 160 4.38 10.37 7.76
N GLY A 161 4.80 9.42 6.93
CA GLY A 161 6.20 9.35 6.48
C GLY A 161 7.17 8.82 7.54
N SER A 162 6.67 8.06 8.53
CA SER A 162 7.44 7.70 9.72
C SER A 162 7.35 6.22 10.08
N VAL A 163 8.35 5.74 10.82
CA VAL A 163 8.37 4.41 11.43
C VAL A 163 8.22 4.56 12.94
N PHE A 164 7.29 3.81 13.51
CA PHE A 164 7.13 3.68 14.96
C PHE A 164 7.68 2.34 15.44
N SER A 165 8.33 2.36 16.59
CA SER A 165 8.74 1.17 17.33
C SER A 165 8.23 1.31 18.76
N SER A 166 7.50 0.31 19.25
CA SER A 166 7.15 0.20 20.67
C SER A 166 7.78 -1.05 21.24
N ARG A 167 8.47 -0.88 22.37
CA ARG A 167 9.14 -1.95 23.11
C ARG A 167 8.59 -1.96 24.53
N CYS A 168 8.04 -3.11 24.92
CA CYS A 168 7.61 -3.38 26.29
C CYS A 168 8.63 -4.30 26.96
N ILE A 169 9.21 -3.83 28.05
CA ILE A 169 10.34 -4.46 28.72
C ILE A 169 9.93 -4.79 30.16
N LEU A 170 9.98 -6.07 30.50
CA LEU A 170 9.84 -6.54 31.87
C LEU A 170 11.22 -6.65 32.50
N THR A 171 11.46 -5.90 33.57
CA THR A 171 12.72 -5.92 34.32
C THR A 171 12.69 -7.02 35.39
N ALA A 172 13.86 -7.50 35.81
CA ALA A 172 13.95 -8.55 36.85
C ALA A 172 13.40 -8.11 38.22
N SER A 173 13.32 -6.80 38.47
CA SER A 173 12.97 -6.21 39.76
C SER A 173 11.50 -5.78 39.89
N SER A 174 10.69 -5.92 38.84
CA SER A 174 9.30 -5.44 38.81
C SER A 174 8.38 -6.41 38.06
N HIS A 175 7.10 -6.40 38.42
CA HIS A 175 6.03 -7.08 37.67
C HIS A 175 5.38 -6.17 36.61
N GLU A 176 5.63 -4.86 36.66
CA GLU A 176 5.15 -3.86 35.71
C GLU A 176 6.19 -3.63 34.59
N CYS A 177 5.72 -3.41 33.36
CA CYS A 177 6.56 -3.27 32.17
C CYS A 177 6.92 -1.80 31.90
N VAL A 178 8.19 -1.53 31.64
CA VAL A 178 8.66 -0.24 31.10
C VAL A 178 8.37 -0.21 29.61
N THR A 179 7.84 0.91 29.11
CA THR A 179 7.54 1.07 27.68
C THR A 179 8.47 2.10 27.06
N ILE A 180 9.12 1.75 25.95
CA ILE A 180 9.94 2.66 25.13
C ILE A 180 9.28 2.78 23.76
N ARG A 181 8.86 3.99 23.41
CA ARG A 181 8.26 4.34 22.13
C ARG A 181 9.22 5.22 21.36
N GLU A 182 9.49 4.85 20.11
CA GLU A 182 10.41 5.54 19.24
C GLU A 182 9.71 5.85 17.91
N GLU A 183 9.87 7.07 17.42
CA GLU A 183 9.42 7.51 16.10
C GLU A 183 10.64 7.97 15.31
N PHE A 184 10.82 7.41 14.11
CA PHE A 184 11.92 7.72 13.21
C PHE A 184 11.39 8.47 11.99
N VAL A 185 12.06 9.56 11.62
CA VAL A 185 11.63 10.46 10.54
C VAL A 185 12.84 10.97 9.77
N ALA A 186 12.79 10.85 8.45
CA ALA A 186 13.60 11.67 7.55
C ALA A 186 12.74 12.86 7.12
N HIS A 187 13.13 14.08 7.50
CA HIS A 187 12.30 15.25 7.28
C HIS A 187 12.07 15.48 5.78
N ARG A 188 10.85 15.84 5.39
CA ARG A 188 10.45 15.83 3.98
C ARG A 188 10.83 17.12 3.26
N SER A 189 10.64 18.26 3.94
CA SER A 189 10.96 19.60 3.40
C SER A 189 12.36 20.09 3.79
N LEU A 190 13.07 19.35 4.66
CA LEU A 190 14.42 19.70 5.10
C LEU A 190 15.33 18.54 4.70
N PRO A 191 16.09 18.66 3.61
CA PRO A 191 16.72 17.54 2.93
C PRO A 191 17.76 16.80 3.78
N ASN A 192 18.37 17.50 4.75
CA ASN A 192 19.47 16.97 5.55
C ASN A 192 19.05 16.52 6.96
N VAL A 193 17.79 16.72 7.36
CA VAL A 193 17.35 16.55 8.75
C VAL A 193 16.76 15.18 9.02
N TYR A 194 17.32 14.47 9.99
CA TYR A 194 16.83 13.22 10.54
C TYR A 194 16.41 13.41 12.01
N LEU A 195 15.29 12.80 12.41
CA LEU A 195 14.70 12.91 13.73
C LEU A 195 14.45 11.51 14.32
N GLN A 196 14.84 11.31 15.57
CA GLN A 196 14.42 10.18 16.41
C GLN A 196 13.76 10.74 17.67
N ARG A 197 12.45 10.55 17.81
CA ARG A 197 11.70 10.97 19.00
C ARG A 197 11.54 9.77 19.90
N VAL A 198 11.86 9.95 21.18
CA VAL A 198 11.84 8.88 22.17
C VAL A 198 10.93 9.29 23.30
N HIS A 199 10.03 8.40 23.65
CA HIS A 199 9.17 8.54 24.80
C HIS A 199 9.20 7.27 25.65
N ILE A 200 9.55 7.43 26.92
CA ILE A 200 9.78 6.34 27.87
C ILE A 200 8.78 6.51 29.00
N SER A 201 8.01 5.47 29.28
CA SER A 201 7.08 5.44 30.40
C SER A 201 7.56 4.39 31.41
N ASN A 202 7.84 4.83 32.63
CA ASN A 202 8.22 3.97 33.74
C ASN A 202 7.07 3.90 34.75
N PRO A 203 6.17 2.92 34.61
CA PRO A 203 5.09 2.73 35.56
C PRO A 203 5.58 2.06 36.84
N THR A 204 6.84 1.65 36.99
CA THR A 204 7.29 0.90 38.17
C THR A 204 7.50 1.79 39.41
N ASP A 205 7.56 1.16 40.60
CA ASP A 205 7.84 1.85 41.87
C ASP A 205 9.33 2.20 42.06
N ARG A 206 10.20 1.91 41.08
CA ARG A 206 11.64 2.14 41.17
C ARG A 206 12.14 2.93 39.96
N PRO A 207 13.21 3.73 40.11
CA PRO A 207 13.84 4.36 38.95
C PRO A 207 14.44 3.29 38.03
N VAL A 208 14.36 3.53 36.73
CA VAL A 208 14.92 2.67 35.70
C VAL A 208 16.02 3.41 34.99
N SER A 209 17.16 2.73 34.86
CA SER A 209 18.29 3.21 34.09
C SER A 209 18.25 2.68 32.68
N ILE A 210 18.57 3.51 31.71
CA ILE A 210 18.62 3.15 30.29
C ILE A 210 19.99 3.55 29.75
N ASP A 211 20.69 2.58 29.19
CA ASP A 211 22.02 2.78 28.63
C ASP A 211 21.90 3.01 27.13
N LEU A 212 22.60 4.03 26.63
CA LEU A 212 22.72 4.28 25.20
C LEU A 212 23.88 3.47 24.64
N VAL A 213 23.57 2.56 23.73
CA VAL A 213 24.57 1.76 23.03
C VAL A 213 25.06 2.56 21.83
N SER A 214 26.27 3.09 21.92
CA SER A 214 26.95 3.68 20.78
C SER A 214 27.29 2.58 19.78
N THR A 215 26.84 2.71 18.54
CA THR A 215 27.27 1.81 17.46
C THR A 215 28.62 2.33 16.97
N GLU A 216 29.70 1.59 17.22
CA GLU A 216 31.00 1.91 16.66
C GLU A 216 30.89 1.93 15.13
N SER A 217 31.18 3.09 14.54
CA SER A 217 31.20 3.29 13.10
C SER A 217 32.67 3.42 12.68
N PRO A 218 33.39 2.31 12.46
CA PRO A 218 34.85 2.31 12.34
C PRO A 218 35.38 3.16 11.18
N SER A 219 34.58 3.36 10.13
CA SER A 219 34.88 4.22 8.98
C SER A 219 34.59 5.72 9.21
N PHE A 220 34.06 6.08 10.39
CA PHE A 220 33.72 7.45 10.76
C PHE A 220 34.57 7.94 11.94
N ARG A 221 35.09 9.17 11.82
CA ARG A 221 35.76 9.87 12.91
C ARG A 221 34.79 10.82 13.57
N SER A 222 34.60 10.70 14.88
CA SER A 222 33.66 11.50 15.65
C SER A 222 34.37 12.43 16.63
N THR A 223 33.99 13.70 16.65
CA THR A 223 34.47 14.71 17.61
C THR A 223 33.28 15.38 18.29
N VAL A 224 33.44 15.81 19.54
CA VAL A 224 32.46 16.66 20.20
C VAL A 224 32.76 18.09 19.82
N GLU A 225 31.77 18.77 19.25
CA GLU A 225 31.86 20.17 18.84
C GLU A 225 30.93 21.01 19.72
N LYS A 226 31.32 22.27 19.93
CA LYS A 226 30.51 23.26 20.63
C LYS A 226 30.45 24.53 19.79
N MET A 227 29.24 24.96 19.46
CA MET A 227 28.98 26.18 18.69
C MET A 227 27.77 26.89 19.29
N GLU A 228 27.87 28.19 19.56
CA GLU A 228 26.77 29.01 20.09
C GLU A 228 26.09 28.39 21.33
N GLU A 229 26.91 27.90 22.26
CA GLU A 229 26.53 27.21 23.52
C GLU A 229 25.83 25.85 23.34
N LYS A 230 25.65 25.37 22.12
CA LYS A 230 25.11 24.05 21.82
C LYS A 230 26.24 23.05 21.62
N GLU A 231 26.11 21.88 22.23
CA GLU A 231 27.05 20.76 22.07
C GLU A 231 26.43 19.64 21.22
N PHE A 232 27.20 19.14 20.26
CA PHE A 232 26.80 18.05 19.38
C PHE A 232 28.01 17.20 18.99
N VAL A 233 27.75 16.00 18.47
CA VAL A 233 28.79 15.09 17.99
C VAL A 233 28.86 15.23 16.47
N LEU A 234 30.04 15.58 15.94
CA LEU A 234 30.32 15.67 14.52
C LEU A 234 31.07 14.42 14.08
N SER A 235 30.47 13.64 13.19
CA SER A 235 31.04 12.44 12.59
C SER A 235 31.36 12.68 11.11
N SER A 236 32.56 12.31 10.65
CA SER A 236 32.95 12.41 9.25
C SER A 236 33.46 11.06 8.73
N GLY A 237 32.94 10.63 7.57
CA GLY A 237 33.31 9.38 6.91
C GLY A 237 33.49 9.55 5.41
N ARG A 238 33.97 8.49 4.77
CA ARG A 238 34.21 8.42 3.32
C ARG A 238 33.58 7.16 2.76
N VAL A 239 32.94 7.26 1.61
CA VAL A 239 32.29 6.15 0.91
C VAL A 239 32.84 6.09 -0.51
N LEU A 240 33.27 4.91 -0.95
CA LEU A 240 33.81 4.70 -2.28
C LEU A 240 32.67 4.35 -3.25
N THR A 241 32.67 4.99 -4.42
CA THR A 241 31.78 4.62 -5.52
C THR A 241 32.35 3.44 -6.30
N GLU A 242 31.53 2.80 -7.16
CA GLU A 242 32.00 1.75 -8.07
C GLU A 242 33.12 2.22 -9.00
N LYS A 243 33.14 3.51 -9.34
CA LYS A 243 34.17 4.15 -10.16
C LYS A 243 35.43 4.54 -9.38
N LYS A 244 35.50 4.19 -8.08
CA LYS A 244 36.56 4.55 -7.13
C LYS A 244 36.66 6.05 -6.82
N ASP A 245 35.62 6.82 -7.13
CA ASP A 245 35.48 8.19 -6.63
C ASP A 245 35.12 8.16 -5.15
N THR A 246 35.38 9.24 -4.43
CA THR A 246 35.05 9.35 -3.01
C THR A 246 33.88 10.30 -2.79
N VAL A 247 32.88 9.82 -2.06
CA VAL A 247 31.79 10.62 -1.49
C VAL A 247 32.08 10.85 -0.01
N LEU A 248 32.09 12.11 0.41
CA LEU A 248 32.27 12.50 1.80
C LEU A 248 30.91 12.56 2.48
N VAL A 249 30.83 12.04 3.71
CA VAL A 249 29.61 12.07 4.52
C VAL A 249 29.95 12.74 5.85
N VAL A 250 29.22 13.79 6.20
CA VAL A 250 29.36 14.48 7.48
C VAL A 250 28.01 14.50 8.18
N VAL A 251 27.99 14.02 9.41
CA VAL A 251 26.78 13.95 10.24
C VAL A 251 27.03 14.71 11.54
N ALA A 252 26.19 15.68 11.87
CA ALA A 252 26.11 16.22 13.23
C ALA A 252 24.89 15.68 13.92
N THR A 253 25.06 15.18 15.15
CA THR A 253 23.98 14.59 15.94
C THR A 253 23.95 15.21 17.32
N LYS A 254 22.75 15.52 17.83
CA LYS A 254 22.56 16.05 19.18
C LYS A 254 23.27 15.14 20.19
N LYS A 255 24.12 15.72 21.03
CA LYS A 255 24.82 14.98 22.07
C LYS A 255 23.83 14.49 23.12
N LEU A 256 23.89 13.20 23.44
CA LEU A 256 23.11 12.59 24.50
C LEU A 256 23.99 12.08 25.65
N SER A 257 23.40 12.05 26.84
CA SER A 257 24.01 11.42 28.01
C SER A 257 24.04 9.92 27.84
N ALA A 258 25.19 9.27 28.05
CA ALA A 258 25.36 7.82 27.89
C ALA A 258 24.37 6.98 28.72
N LYS A 259 23.79 7.57 29.77
CA LYS A 259 22.84 6.94 30.68
C LYS A 259 21.67 7.89 30.94
N ILE A 260 20.45 7.40 30.77
CA ILE A 260 19.20 8.11 31.04
C ILE A 260 18.58 7.49 32.30
N GLN A 261 18.22 8.32 33.28
CA GLN A 261 17.53 7.89 34.50
C GLN A 261 16.07 8.34 34.43
N VAL A 262 15.14 7.39 34.46
CA VAL A 262 13.71 7.66 34.50
C VAL A 262 13.18 7.33 35.89
N SER A 263 12.59 8.32 36.56
CA SER A 263 12.07 8.16 37.93
C SER A 263 10.91 7.16 37.99
N ALA A 264 10.59 6.70 39.20
CA ALA A 264 9.42 5.86 39.44
C ALA A 264 8.13 6.61 39.10
N LYS A 265 7.15 5.90 38.52
CA LYS A 265 5.83 6.46 38.13
C LYS A 265 5.93 7.75 37.30
N SER A 266 6.94 7.85 36.43
CA SER A 266 7.17 9.05 35.61
C SER A 266 7.40 8.71 34.13
N GLU A 267 7.34 9.74 33.31
CA GLU A 267 7.63 9.67 31.88
C GLU A 267 8.83 10.54 31.52
N TYR A 268 9.53 10.17 30.46
CA TYR A 268 10.66 10.91 29.91
C TYR A 268 10.51 10.99 28.39
N SER A 269 10.73 12.18 27.83
CA SER A 269 10.68 12.41 26.39
C SER A 269 11.96 13.12 25.95
N GLU A 270 12.52 12.68 24.83
CA GLU A 270 13.73 13.25 24.25
C GLU A 270 13.62 13.26 22.72
N ASN A 271 14.06 14.37 22.11
CA ASN A 271 14.10 14.52 20.67
C ASN A 271 15.56 14.57 20.23
N LEU A 272 15.97 13.54 19.50
CA LEU A 272 17.27 13.48 18.85
C LEU A 272 17.13 14.03 17.44
N VAL A 273 18.02 14.95 17.10
CA VAL A 273 18.09 15.55 15.78
C VAL A 273 19.48 15.32 15.21
N SER A 274 19.55 15.01 13.92
CA SER A 274 20.79 14.86 13.16
C SER A 274 20.70 15.62 11.84
N VAL A 275 21.82 16.22 11.44
CA VAL A 275 22.00 16.86 10.14
C VAL A 275 23.03 16.07 9.35
N ILE A 276 22.67 15.65 8.13
CA ILE A 276 23.46 14.76 7.26
C ILE A 276 23.75 15.50 5.95
N HIS A 277 25.03 15.82 5.69
CA HIS A 277 25.46 16.35 4.39
C HIS A 277 26.33 15.34 3.65
N THR A 278 26.21 15.35 2.32
CA THR A 278 27.06 14.58 1.41
C THR A 278 27.70 15.44 0.33
N SER A 279 28.88 15.04 -0.16
CA SER A 279 29.47 15.63 -1.37
C SER A 279 29.02 14.89 -2.63
N GLU A 280 29.14 15.56 -3.76
CA GLU A 280 29.23 14.87 -5.04
C GLU A 280 30.52 14.01 -5.10
N PRO A 281 30.56 12.97 -5.96
CA PRO A 281 31.76 12.15 -6.15
C PRO A 281 32.95 13.02 -6.56
N THR A 282 34.02 13.00 -5.75
CA THR A 282 35.18 13.89 -5.93
C THR A 282 36.48 13.08 -5.95
N GLU A 283 37.41 13.47 -6.82
CA GLU A 283 38.77 12.92 -6.90
C GLU A 283 39.70 13.50 -5.81
N GLY A 284 40.76 12.77 -5.48
CA GLY A 284 41.57 12.98 -4.26
C GLY A 284 42.08 14.40 -3.97
N GLY A 285 42.36 15.21 -5.01
CA GLY A 285 43.00 16.52 -4.86
C GLY A 285 42.16 17.61 -4.16
N LYS A 286 40.84 17.46 -4.09
CA LYS A 286 39.92 18.47 -3.50
C LYS A 286 39.19 17.99 -2.24
N LEU A 287 39.54 16.82 -1.71
CA LEU A 287 38.78 16.18 -0.63
C LEU A 287 38.81 16.99 0.66
N ASP A 288 39.97 17.52 1.06
CA ASP A 288 40.10 18.21 2.34
C ASP A 288 39.39 19.57 2.34
N GLU A 289 39.45 20.32 1.22
CA GLU A 289 38.70 21.56 1.06
C GLU A 289 37.18 21.30 1.10
N THR A 290 36.73 20.27 0.38
CA THR A 290 35.32 19.87 0.34
C THR A 290 34.84 19.42 1.71
N LEU A 291 35.63 18.62 2.43
CA LEU A 291 35.35 18.20 3.80
C LEU A 291 35.24 19.40 4.75
N GLY A 292 36.13 20.38 4.62
CA GLY A 292 36.08 21.63 5.39
C GLY A 292 34.76 22.37 5.17
N LYS A 293 34.36 22.58 3.92
CA LYS A 293 33.09 23.24 3.56
C LYS A 293 31.88 22.49 4.11
N LEU A 294 31.85 21.16 3.95
CA LEU A 294 30.76 20.33 4.48
C LEU A 294 30.65 20.42 6.00
N ARG A 295 31.78 20.38 6.72
CA ARG A 295 31.76 20.50 8.18
C ARG A 295 31.18 21.82 8.65
N GLU A 296 31.57 22.93 8.03
CA GLU A 296 31.02 24.24 8.38
C GLU A 296 29.53 24.36 8.03
N GLY A 297 29.11 23.80 6.90
CA GLY A 297 27.69 23.73 6.52
C GLY A 297 26.85 22.96 7.53
N VAL A 298 27.27 21.73 7.87
CA VAL A 298 26.60 20.88 8.86
C VAL A 298 26.54 21.54 10.22
N LYS A 299 27.63 22.17 10.69
CA LYS A 299 27.66 22.86 11.99
C LYS A 299 26.62 23.98 12.05
N ARG A 300 26.53 24.80 11.01
CA ARG A 300 25.57 25.90 10.94
C ARG A 300 24.13 25.39 10.96
N GLU A 301 23.80 24.48 10.07
CA GLU A 301 22.44 23.92 9.99
C GLU A 301 22.06 23.17 11.28
N MET A 302 23.02 22.48 11.92
CA MET A 302 22.77 21.82 13.21
C MET A 302 22.38 22.81 14.31
N VAL A 303 23.02 23.99 14.37
CA VAL A 303 22.66 25.02 15.35
C VAL A 303 21.25 25.54 15.09
N ASP A 304 20.87 25.73 13.84
CA ASP A 304 19.52 26.18 13.45
C ASP A 304 18.46 25.13 13.81
N VAL A 305 18.71 23.85 13.53
CA VAL A 305 17.82 22.74 13.88
C VAL A 305 17.70 22.57 15.40
N LEU A 306 18.77 22.80 16.17
CA LEU A 306 18.73 22.77 17.64
C LEU A 306 17.98 23.96 18.27
N ARG A 307 17.71 25.02 17.49
CA ARG A 307 16.87 26.16 17.89
C ARG A 307 15.41 25.96 17.51
N ALA A 308 15.16 25.22 16.43
CA ALA A 308 13.82 24.96 15.93
C ALA A 308 12.95 24.19 16.93
N ASN A 309 11.65 24.44 16.87
CA ASN A 309 10.67 23.67 17.62
C ASN A 309 10.42 22.32 16.91
N VAL A 310 10.79 21.22 17.56
CA VAL A 310 10.65 19.88 16.97
C VAL A 310 9.19 19.54 16.66
N GLU A 311 8.22 20.06 17.42
CA GLU A 311 6.81 19.77 17.11
C GLU A 311 6.33 20.49 15.85
N GLU A 312 6.85 21.69 15.57
CA GLU A 312 6.58 22.40 14.31
C GLU A 312 7.21 21.64 13.13
N LEU A 313 8.47 21.20 13.27
CA LEU A 313 9.13 20.35 12.25
C LEU A 313 8.32 19.07 11.98
N MET A 314 7.79 18.42 13.02
CA MET A 314 6.97 17.23 12.86
C MET A 314 5.64 17.53 12.15
N GLN A 315 5.03 18.68 12.41
CA GLN A 315 3.81 19.11 11.72
C GLN A 315 4.07 19.42 10.24
N GLU A 316 5.15 20.14 9.93
CA GLU A 316 5.57 20.44 8.56
C GLU A 316 5.84 19.16 7.77
N HIS A 317 6.61 18.23 8.35
CA HIS A 317 6.86 16.93 7.75
C HIS A 317 5.57 16.14 7.48
N GLN A 318 4.68 16.06 8.48
CA GLN A 318 3.42 15.33 8.34
C GLN A 318 2.55 15.97 7.26
N GLN A 319 2.47 17.30 7.21
CA GLN A 319 1.71 18.02 6.19
C GLN A 319 2.24 17.72 4.78
N ALA A 320 3.56 17.79 4.59
CA ALA A 320 4.20 17.46 3.32
C ALA A 320 3.90 16.02 2.86
N TRP A 321 3.85 15.05 3.77
CA TRP A 321 3.46 13.67 3.44
C TRP A 321 1.96 13.53 3.15
N MET A 322 1.09 14.21 3.90
CA MET A 322 -0.34 14.20 3.63
C MET A 322 -0.66 14.76 2.24
N ASP A 323 0.03 15.83 1.84
CA ASP A 323 -0.14 16.47 0.53
C ASP A 323 0.24 15.54 -0.62
N LEU A 324 1.33 14.77 -0.48
CA LEU A 324 1.72 13.77 -1.47
C LEU A 324 0.67 12.66 -1.67
N PHE A 325 -0.08 12.31 -0.61
CA PHE A 325 -1.13 11.28 -0.65
C PHE A 325 -2.53 11.84 -1.00
N ILE A 326 -2.63 13.13 -1.34
CA ILE A 326 -3.82 13.67 -2.04
C ILE A 326 -4.00 12.88 -3.33
N SER A 327 -2.92 12.71 -4.10
CA SER A 327 -2.85 11.83 -5.24
C SER A 327 -2.58 10.38 -4.82
N GLY A 328 -3.08 9.42 -5.59
CA GLY A 328 -2.77 8.02 -5.34
C GLY A 328 -3.75 7.04 -5.96
N VAL A 329 -3.48 5.76 -5.74
CA VAL A 329 -4.30 4.65 -6.23
C VAL A 329 -5.01 3.98 -5.04
N GLU A 330 -6.31 3.76 -5.16
CA GLU A 330 -7.14 3.08 -4.18
C GLU A 330 -7.76 1.84 -4.81
N ILE A 331 -7.45 0.67 -4.27
CA ILE A 331 -8.00 -0.60 -4.73
C ILE A 331 -9.26 -0.92 -3.93
N ARG A 332 -10.37 -1.23 -4.61
CA ARG A 332 -11.66 -1.52 -3.96
C ARG A 332 -12.04 -2.99 -4.06
N LYS A 333 -12.09 -3.51 -5.29
CA LYS A 333 -12.47 -4.90 -5.57
C LYS A 333 -11.53 -5.45 -6.62
N ILE A 334 -10.88 -6.56 -6.28
CA ILE A 334 -10.00 -7.31 -7.18
C ILE A 334 -10.72 -8.60 -7.55
N THR A 335 -10.65 -8.97 -8.82
CA THR A 335 -11.30 -10.15 -9.38
C THR A 335 -10.35 -11.05 -10.16
N ASP A 336 -9.16 -10.57 -10.53
CA ASP A 336 -8.08 -11.37 -11.10
C ASP A 336 -6.89 -11.55 -10.14
N ALA A 337 -5.93 -12.39 -10.53
CA ALA A 337 -4.76 -12.72 -9.71
C ALA A 337 -3.56 -11.78 -9.90
N HIS A 338 -3.50 -11.01 -10.98
CA HIS A 338 -2.34 -10.21 -11.37
C HIS A 338 -2.46 -8.74 -10.91
N THR A 339 -3.65 -8.28 -10.54
CA THR A 339 -3.87 -6.96 -9.93
C THR A 339 -3.29 -6.92 -8.51
N PRO A 340 -2.41 -5.95 -8.19
CA PRO A 340 -1.80 -5.85 -6.88
C PRO A 340 -2.81 -5.50 -5.79
N SER A 341 -2.59 -6.03 -4.59
CA SER A 341 -3.39 -5.69 -3.41
C SER A 341 -3.25 -4.22 -3.02
N SER A 342 -4.22 -3.67 -2.28
CA SER A 342 -4.11 -2.31 -1.71
C SER A 342 -2.84 -2.14 -0.86
N ARG A 343 -2.45 -3.17 -0.11
CA ARG A 343 -1.21 -3.18 0.68
C ARG A 343 0.03 -3.09 -0.20
N THR A 344 0.07 -3.84 -1.30
CA THR A 344 1.17 -3.83 -2.27
C THR A 344 1.32 -2.43 -2.88
N VAL A 345 0.22 -1.84 -3.34
CA VAL A 345 0.19 -0.49 -3.91
C VAL A 345 0.71 0.54 -2.91
N ASN A 346 0.19 0.55 -1.69
CA ASN A 346 0.58 1.54 -0.66
C ASN A 346 2.05 1.38 -0.22
N ASN A 347 2.53 0.14 -0.04
CA ASN A 347 3.94 -0.13 0.24
C ASN A 347 4.85 0.40 -0.85
N THR A 348 4.54 0.07 -2.11
CA THR A 348 5.33 0.51 -3.26
C THR A 348 5.34 2.03 -3.37
N LEU A 349 4.18 2.68 -3.29
CA LEU A 349 4.08 4.15 -3.30
C LEU A 349 4.94 4.78 -2.19
N TYR A 350 4.83 4.28 -0.95
CA TYR A 350 5.64 4.77 0.16
C TYR A 350 7.14 4.67 -0.13
N TYR A 351 7.63 3.51 -0.58
CA TYR A 351 9.05 3.32 -0.85
C TYR A 351 9.57 4.20 -1.99
N ILE A 352 8.80 4.36 -3.07
CA ILE A 352 9.17 5.27 -4.15
C ILE A 352 9.23 6.72 -3.63
N LEU A 353 8.27 7.13 -2.81
CA LEU A 353 8.24 8.47 -2.25
C LEU A 353 9.39 8.72 -1.26
N SER A 354 9.72 7.75 -0.39
CA SER A 354 10.82 7.88 0.58
C SER A 354 12.20 7.92 -0.07
N THR A 355 12.34 7.38 -1.28
CA THR A 355 13.62 7.30 -2.01
C THR A 355 13.76 8.38 -3.08
N SER A 356 12.72 9.18 -3.30
CA SER A 356 12.71 10.26 -4.28
C SER A 356 12.80 11.61 -3.58
N THR A 357 13.53 12.56 -4.17
CA THR A 357 13.66 13.93 -3.64
C THR A 357 12.38 14.73 -3.88
N ALA A 358 12.14 15.77 -3.10
CA ALA A 358 10.98 16.64 -3.25
C ALA A 358 11.39 18.08 -3.61
N PRO A 359 11.85 18.34 -4.85
CA PRO A 359 12.31 19.66 -5.26
C PRO A 359 11.30 20.77 -4.94
N LEU A 360 10.01 20.57 -5.23
CA LEU A 360 8.93 21.53 -4.97
C LEU A 360 8.75 21.94 -3.49
N LEU A 361 9.35 21.23 -2.54
CA LEU A 361 9.31 21.57 -1.12
C LEU A 361 10.60 22.26 -0.63
N ASP A 362 11.59 22.40 -1.51
CA ASP A 362 12.86 23.05 -1.20
C ASP A 362 12.66 24.58 -1.16
N GLN A 363 12.89 25.16 0.02
CA GLN A 363 12.76 26.59 0.25
C GLN A 363 13.79 27.43 -0.51
N SER A 364 14.86 26.81 -1.02
CA SER A 364 15.89 27.49 -1.80
C SER A 364 15.53 27.67 -3.28
N LEU A 365 14.41 27.10 -3.74
CA LEU A 365 13.95 27.26 -5.11
C LEU A 365 13.59 28.71 -5.45
N THR A 366 13.95 29.13 -6.65
CA THR A 366 13.47 30.40 -7.20
C THR A 366 12.00 30.27 -7.66
N ALA A 367 11.27 31.38 -7.67
CA ALA A 367 9.86 31.39 -8.12
C ALA A 367 9.69 30.88 -9.55
N GLU A 368 10.65 31.17 -10.45
CA GLU A 368 10.66 30.70 -11.83
C GLU A 368 10.83 29.17 -11.92
N GLU A 369 11.74 28.60 -11.12
CA GLU A 369 11.94 27.16 -11.07
C GLU A 369 10.74 26.44 -10.47
N GLN A 370 10.12 27.01 -9.44
CA GLN A 370 8.89 26.49 -8.86
C GLN A 370 7.76 26.46 -9.89
N GLU A 371 7.50 27.58 -10.59
CA GLU A 371 6.47 27.64 -11.64
C GLU A 371 6.74 26.63 -12.77
N ARG A 372 8.02 26.44 -13.15
CA ARG A 372 8.42 25.45 -14.14
C ARG A 372 8.14 24.01 -13.68
N LEU A 373 8.42 23.69 -12.42
CA LEU A 373 8.17 22.37 -11.86
C LEU A 373 6.67 22.10 -11.65
N GLU A 374 5.89 23.12 -11.26
CA GLU A 374 4.44 23.01 -11.17
C GLU A 374 3.80 22.82 -12.54
N SER A 375 4.21 23.59 -13.55
CA SER A 375 3.69 23.43 -14.92
C SER A 375 3.99 22.04 -15.50
N SER A 376 5.15 21.49 -15.14
CA SER A 376 5.57 20.13 -15.49
C SER A 376 4.64 19.04 -14.94
N LEU A 377 3.98 19.26 -13.79
CA LEU A 377 2.98 18.32 -13.24
C LEU A 377 1.63 18.43 -13.95
N ASN A 378 1.32 19.62 -14.44
CA ASN A 378 0.02 19.99 -14.98
C ASN A 378 -0.14 19.62 -16.46
N TYR A 379 0.97 19.62 -17.19
CA TYR A 379 1.03 19.37 -18.63
C TYR A 379 2.31 18.63 -18.99
N ALA A 380 2.35 17.34 -18.66
CA ALA A 380 3.47 16.47 -19.05
C ALA A 380 3.20 15.89 -20.44
N ASP A 381 3.46 16.66 -21.50
CA ASP A 381 3.22 16.27 -22.88
C ASP A 381 3.69 14.85 -23.19
N HIS A 382 2.76 14.03 -23.69
CA HIS A 382 3.01 12.64 -24.06
C HIS A 382 3.59 11.75 -22.96
N CYS A 383 3.48 12.16 -21.68
CA CYS A 383 3.88 11.31 -20.58
C CYS A 383 2.96 10.09 -20.49
N PHE A 384 3.63 8.95 -20.50
CA PHE A 384 3.14 7.59 -20.40
C PHE A 384 2.43 7.11 -21.67
N SER A 385 3.21 6.89 -22.72
CA SER A 385 2.78 6.16 -23.92
C SER A 385 2.98 4.65 -23.72
N GLY A 386 1.99 3.96 -23.17
CA GLY A 386 2.08 2.51 -22.94
C GLY A 386 0.86 1.87 -22.33
N HIS A 387 0.93 0.54 -22.17
CA HIS A 387 -0.09 -0.23 -21.45
C HIS A 387 -0.06 0.10 -19.96
N ALA A 388 -1.22 -0.02 -19.32
CA ALA A 388 -1.37 0.13 -17.88
C ALA A 388 -0.37 -0.73 -17.11
N THR A 389 0.26 -0.16 -16.07
CA THR A 389 1.22 -0.85 -15.21
C THR A 389 0.56 -1.69 -14.13
N MET A 390 -0.77 -1.67 -14.00
CA MET A 390 -1.51 -2.45 -13.00
C MET A 390 -1.07 -3.92 -12.95
N HIS A 391 -0.87 -4.57 -14.10
CA HIS A 391 -0.47 -5.98 -14.18
C HIS A 391 1.05 -6.19 -14.29
N ALA A 392 1.86 -5.13 -14.13
CA ALA A 392 3.31 -5.22 -14.17
C ALA A 392 3.86 -5.63 -12.80
N GLU A 393 3.91 -6.94 -12.52
CA GLU A 393 4.33 -7.51 -11.23
C GLU A 393 5.74 -7.04 -10.79
N ASN A 394 6.63 -6.76 -11.73
CA ASN A 394 7.97 -6.22 -11.44
C ASN A 394 7.95 -4.77 -10.92
N LEU A 395 6.94 -3.99 -11.28
CA LEU A 395 6.72 -2.63 -10.80
C LEU A 395 5.89 -2.60 -9.51
N TRP A 396 5.08 -3.63 -9.28
CA TRP A 396 4.24 -3.80 -8.09
C TRP A 396 4.56 -5.11 -7.34
N PRO A 397 5.79 -5.28 -6.83
CA PRO A 397 6.20 -6.53 -6.22
C PRO A 397 5.43 -6.79 -4.91
N GLU A 398 4.91 -8.01 -4.75
CA GLU A 398 4.20 -8.41 -3.53
C GLU A 398 5.11 -8.36 -2.28
N ARG A 399 6.41 -8.63 -2.46
CA ARG A 399 7.38 -8.73 -1.37
C ARG A 399 8.68 -8.01 -1.69
N LEU A 400 9.12 -7.19 -0.74
CA LEU A 400 10.44 -6.57 -0.67
C LEU A 400 11.02 -6.92 0.69
N THR A 401 12.31 -7.21 0.77
CA THR A 401 12.95 -7.75 2.00
C THR A 401 14.07 -6.88 2.55
N ASN A 402 14.62 -5.97 1.76
CA ASN A 402 15.73 -5.11 2.16
C ASN A 402 15.81 -3.83 1.32
N VAL A 403 16.65 -2.88 1.78
CA VAL A 403 16.87 -1.60 1.10
C VAL A 403 17.39 -1.76 -0.32
N ALA A 404 18.25 -2.73 -0.61
CA ALA A 404 18.80 -2.92 -1.95
C ALA A 404 17.69 -3.25 -2.98
N GLN A 405 16.71 -4.08 -2.60
CA GLN A 405 15.54 -4.37 -3.44
C GLN A 405 14.65 -3.13 -3.63
N ILE A 406 14.50 -2.29 -2.60
CA ILE A 406 13.79 -1.01 -2.72
C ILE A 406 14.49 -0.10 -3.73
N LEU A 407 15.82 0.05 -3.63
CA LEU A 407 16.58 0.88 -4.57
C LEU A 407 16.53 0.34 -6.00
N GLN A 408 16.54 -0.98 -6.19
CA GLN A 408 16.34 -1.61 -7.49
C GLN A 408 14.96 -1.29 -8.09
N LEU A 409 13.91 -1.36 -7.26
CA LEU A 409 12.55 -1.02 -7.67
C LEU A 409 12.45 0.44 -8.12
N VAL A 410 13.08 1.37 -7.39
CA VAL A 410 13.11 2.80 -7.74
C VAL A 410 13.81 3.03 -9.07
N ASN A 411 14.94 2.37 -9.30
CA ASN A 411 15.64 2.43 -10.59
C ASN A 411 14.78 1.91 -11.74
N LEU A 412 14.01 0.84 -11.52
CA LEU A 412 13.10 0.28 -12.51
C LEU A 412 11.94 1.25 -12.82
N TRP A 413 11.37 1.90 -11.82
CA TRP A 413 10.34 2.93 -12.01
C TRP A 413 10.88 4.15 -12.78
N ASN A 414 12.04 4.67 -12.39
CA ASN A 414 12.70 5.77 -13.09
C ASN A 414 12.96 5.41 -14.56
N LEU A 415 13.52 4.22 -14.82
CA LEU A 415 13.77 3.74 -16.17
C LEU A 415 12.47 3.63 -16.97
N THR A 416 11.42 3.07 -16.38
CA THR A 416 10.11 2.92 -17.02
C THR A 416 9.55 4.28 -17.43
N PHE A 417 9.52 5.26 -16.52
CA PHE A 417 9.03 6.60 -16.83
C PHE A 417 9.88 7.33 -17.85
N GLN A 418 11.20 7.26 -17.76
CA GLN A 418 12.09 7.86 -18.74
C GLN A 418 11.88 7.26 -20.14
N LYS A 419 11.66 5.95 -20.25
CA LYS A 419 11.40 5.27 -21.54
C LYS A 419 10.00 5.52 -22.09
N ARG A 420 9.06 5.98 -21.25
CA ARG A 420 7.65 6.23 -21.59
C ARG A 420 7.32 7.72 -21.72
N GLY A 421 8.31 8.59 -21.91
CA GLY A 421 8.11 10.03 -22.14
C GLY A 421 7.93 10.88 -20.88
N CYS A 422 7.95 10.29 -19.68
CA CYS A 422 7.71 10.98 -18.41
C CYS A 422 8.98 11.56 -17.77
N LYS A 423 10.01 11.90 -18.55
CA LYS A 423 11.28 12.42 -18.02
C LYS A 423 11.08 13.69 -17.18
N VAL A 424 10.16 14.55 -17.61
CA VAL A 424 9.82 15.81 -16.93
C VAL A 424 9.17 15.55 -15.56
N LEU A 425 8.29 14.55 -15.45
CA LEU A 425 7.73 14.14 -14.15
C LEU A 425 8.81 13.54 -13.22
N VAL A 426 9.72 12.72 -13.75
CA VAL A 426 10.84 12.20 -12.94
C VAL A 426 11.70 13.35 -12.39
N ALA A 427 11.91 14.41 -13.19
CA ALA A 427 12.64 15.61 -12.77
C ALA A 427 11.89 16.44 -11.71
N ALA A 428 10.56 16.36 -11.65
CA ALA A 428 9.76 16.97 -10.58
C ALA A 428 9.82 16.19 -9.25
N GLY A 429 10.61 15.11 -9.20
CA GLY A 429 10.82 14.31 -8.00
C GLY A 429 9.52 13.66 -7.53
N THR A 430 9.25 13.70 -6.24
CA THR A 430 8.20 12.88 -5.60
C THR A 430 6.78 13.17 -6.09
N HIS A 431 6.44 14.43 -6.33
CA HIS A 431 5.14 14.79 -6.90
C HIS A 431 4.97 14.21 -8.31
N GLY A 432 6.01 14.32 -9.15
CA GLY A 432 5.96 13.77 -10.50
C GLY A 432 6.03 12.25 -10.52
N MET A 433 6.76 11.61 -9.61
CA MET A 433 6.75 10.15 -9.44
C MET A 433 5.35 9.65 -9.03
N MET A 434 4.69 10.29 -8.06
CA MET A 434 3.32 9.95 -7.68
C MET A 434 2.35 10.11 -8.87
N GLN A 435 2.38 11.25 -9.54
CA GLN A 435 1.55 11.52 -10.72
C GLN A 435 1.78 10.46 -11.82
N GLY A 436 3.04 10.18 -12.15
CA GLY A 436 3.41 9.16 -13.13
C GLY A 436 2.93 7.76 -12.75
N MET A 437 3.02 7.39 -11.47
CA MET A 437 2.53 6.10 -10.98
C MET A 437 1.01 6.00 -11.09
N VAL A 438 0.26 7.04 -10.72
CA VAL A 438 -1.20 7.10 -10.84
C VAL A 438 -1.64 7.01 -12.31
N LEU A 439 -1.02 7.79 -13.20
CA LEU A 439 -1.31 7.76 -14.63
C LEU A 439 -1.02 6.38 -15.22
N SER A 440 0.17 5.86 -14.94
CA SER A 440 0.60 4.58 -15.48
C SER A 440 -0.25 3.42 -14.99
N PHE A 441 -0.74 3.46 -13.74
CA PHE A 441 -1.54 2.37 -13.17
C PHE A 441 -2.82 2.14 -13.96
N GLY A 442 -3.53 3.21 -14.33
CA GLY A 442 -4.77 3.13 -15.12
C GLY A 442 -4.57 3.15 -16.64
N GLY A 443 -3.34 3.34 -17.14
CA GLY A 443 -3.12 3.59 -18.57
C GLY A 443 -3.65 4.95 -19.02
N LEU A 444 -3.53 5.97 -18.16
CA LEU A 444 -3.79 7.34 -18.54
C LEU A 444 -2.57 7.94 -19.24
N GLN A 445 -2.84 8.81 -20.19
CA GLN A 445 -1.81 9.50 -20.94
C GLN A 445 -2.20 10.98 -21.10
N PHE A 446 -1.23 11.86 -20.90
CA PHE A 446 -1.37 13.24 -21.34
C PHE A 446 -1.01 13.33 -22.82
N THR A 447 -1.85 13.98 -23.59
CA THR A 447 -1.47 14.50 -24.90
C THR A 447 -1.23 16.00 -24.78
N GLU A 448 -0.78 16.61 -25.87
CA GLU A 448 -1.08 18.03 -26.05
C GLU A 448 -2.62 18.19 -25.91
N ASN A 449 -3.23 19.25 -25.42
CA ASN A 449 -4.70 19.46 -25.45
C ASN A 449 -5.61 18.58 -24.56
N HIS A 450 -5.34 17.31 -24.23
CA HIS A 450 -6.26 16.49 -23.41
C HIS A 450 -5.60 15.39 -22.56
N LEU A 451 -6.30 14.96 -21.53
CA LEU A 451 -6.01 13.75 -20.76
C LEU A 451 -6.89 12.61 -21.30
N GLN A 452 -6.28 11.47 -21.62
CA GLN A 452 -7.02 10.29 -22.11
C GLN A 452 -6.84 9.10 -21.17
N PHE A 453 -7.91 8.35 -20.95
CA PHE A 453 -7.91 7.09 -20.20
C PHE A 453 -7.94 5.92 -21.18
N GLN A 454 -6.82 5.24 -21.36
CA GLN A 454 -6.62 4.16 -22.33
C GLN A 454 -6.42 2.81 -21.62
N ALA A 455 -7.33 2.46 -20.72
CA ALA A 455 -7.36 1.13 -20.13
C ALA A 455 -7.82 0.08 -21.16
N ASP A 456 -7.27 -1.12 -21.01
CA ASP A 456 -7.78 -2.30 -21.72
C ASP A 456 -9.18 -2.65 -21.18
N PRO A 457 -10.22 -2.77 -22.02
CA PRO A 457 -11.55 -3.18 -21.57
C PRO A 457 -11.53 -4.45 -20.70
N ASP A 458 -10.64 -5.40 -20.99
CA ASP A 458 -10.55 -6.66 -20.26
C ASP A 458 -10.22 -6.45 -18.77
N VAL A 459 -9.65 -5.32 -18.36
CA VAL A 459 -9.22 -5.06 -16.98
C VAL A 459 -10.28 -4.36 -16.11
N LEU A 460 -11.39 -3.93 -16.73
CA LEU A 460 -12.45 -3.16 -16.05
C LEU A 460 -13.38 -4.03 -15.20
N HIS A 461 -13.14 -5.34 -15.16
CA HIS A 461 -13.76 -6.27 -14.21
C HIS A 461 -13.28 -6.05 -12.76
N ASN A 462 -12.23 -5.23 -12.55
CA ASN A 462 -11.79 -4.75 -11.24
C ASN A 462 -12.44 -3.40 -10.88
N SER A 463 -12.44 -3.04 -9.59
CA SER A 463 -12.82 -1.70 -9.13
C SER A 463 -11.68 -1.02 -8.39
N TYR A 464 -11.33 0.19 -8.84
CA TYR A 464 -10.23 0.99 -8.31
C TYR A 464 -10.48 2.48 -8.56
N SER A 465 -9.78 3.34 -7.82
CA SER A 465 -9.83 4.79 -7.98
C SER A 465 -8.42 5.37 -8.10
N LEU A 466 -8.30 6.33 -9.01
CA LEU A 466 -7.12 7.14 -9.29
C LEU A 466 -7.46 8.55 -8.82
N ARG A 467 -6.86 8.94 -7.70
CA ARG A 467 -7.18 10.19 -7.01
C ARG A 467 -6.12 11.25 -7.31
N GLY A 468 -6.54 12.50 -7.30
CA GLY A 468 -5.66 13.67 -7.33
C GLY A 468 -4.78 13.75 -8.58
N ILE A 469 -5.29 13.38 -9.75
CA ILE A 469 -4.57 13.57 -11.01
C ILE A 469 -4.48 15.06 -11.27
N HIS A 470 -3.27 15.61 -11.27
CA HIS A 470 -3.03 17.00 -11.64
C HIS A 470 -3.32 17.18 -13.13
N TYR A 471 -4.24 18.06 -13.48
CA TYR A 471 -4.49 18.43 -14.88
C TYR A 471 -4.81 19.92 -14.94
N ASN A 472 -3.96 20.67 -15.64
CA ASN A 472 -3.95 22.13 -15.55
C ASN A 472 -3.86 22.58 -14.07
N LYS A 473 -4.83 23.30 -13.51
CA LYS A 473 -4.80 23.73 -12.10
C LYS A 473 -5.68 22.90 -11.18
N ASP A 474 -6.43 21.95 -11.72
CA ASP A 474 -7.43 21.21 -10.97
C ASP A 474 -6.98 19.77 -10.69
N LEU A 475 -7.62 19.15 -9.70
CA LEU A 475 -7.38 17.76 -9.33
C LEU A 475 -8.54 16.89 -9.78
N ILE A 476 -8.27 15.94 -10.66
CA ILE A 476 -9.26 15.00 -11.19
C ILE A 476 -9.17 13.69 -10.38
N ASN A 477 -10.31 13.18 -9.94
CA ASN A 477 -10.43 11.80 -9.47
C ASN A 477 -11.21 11.00 -10.50
N LEU A 478 -10.63 9.90 -10.96
CA LEU A 478 -11.25 8.93 -11.85
C LEU A 478 -11.39 7.60 -11.10
N ALA A 479 -12.58 7.03 -11.06
CA ALA A 479 -12.79 5.70 -10.50
C ALA A 479 -13.46 4.77 -11.52
N VAL A 480 -12.97 3.54 -11.58
CA VAL A 480 -13.62 2.45 -12.30
C VAL A 480 -14.38 1.65 -11.26
N LEU A 481 -15.70 1.59 -11.41
CA LEU A 481 -16.62 0.96 -10.46
C LEU A 481 -17.54 -0.01 -11.20
N GLN A 482 -18.09 -0.98 -10.48
CA GLN A 482 -19.10 -1.89 -10.99
C GLN A 482 -20.47 -1.57 -10.37
N ASP A 483 -21.52 -1.69 -11.18
CA ASP A 483 -22.90 -1.65 -10.69
C ASP A 483 -23.29 -2.98 -10.00
N ALA A 484 -24.57 -3.11 -9.64
CA ALA A 484 -25.09 -4.30 -8.97
C ALA A 484 -25.06 -5.55 -9.87
N GLU A 485 -25.11 -5.35 -11.17
CA GLU A 485 -25.08 -6.36 -12.22
C GLU A 485 -23.64 -6.73 -12.64
N GLY A 486 -22.63 -6.00 -12.14
CA GLY A 486 -21.22 -6.20 -12.46
C GLY A 486 -20.74 -5.45 -13.69
N LYS A 487 -21.53 -4.52 -14.24
CA LYS A 487 -21.14 -3.70 -15.40
C LYS A 487 -20.22 -2.57 -14.95
N PRO A 488 -19.10 -2.34 -15.66
CA PRO A 488 -18.21 -1.25 -15.31
C PRO A 488 -18.78 0.10 -15.78
N PHE A 489 -18.58 1.11 -14.95
CA PHE A 489 -18.82 2.51 -15.26
C PHE A 489 -17.67 3.37 -14.73
N LEU A 490 -17.47 4.53 -15.37
CA LEU A 490 -16.44 5.50 -14.97
C LEU A 490 -17.10 6.59 -14.14
N HIS A 491 -16.50 6.88 -12.99
CA HIS A 491 -16.91 7.97 -12.10
C HIS A 491 -15.81 9.03 -12.07
N VAL A 492 -16.16 10.26 -12.44
CA VAL A 492 -15.22 11.37 -12.56
C VAL A 492 -15.65 12.50 -11.64
N SER A 493 -14.75 13.00 -10.82
CA SER A 493 -15.00 14.19 -9.99
C SER A 493 -13.83 15.14 -10.04
N VAL A 494 -14.14 16.44 -9.98
CA VAL A 494 -13.14 17.51 -10.01
C VAL A 494 -13.11 18.17 -8.65
N LYS A 495 -11.93 18.25 -8.05
CA LYS A 495 -11.67 19.08 -6.87
C LYS A 495 -11.01 20.38 -7.36
N PRO A 496 -11.75 21.50 -7.42
CA PRO A 496 -11.21 22.75 -7.92
C PRO A 496 -10.12 23.27 -6.99
N GLN A 497 -9.08 23.87 -7.55
CA GLN A 497 -8.11 24.67 -6.79
C GLN A 497 -8.45 26.16 -6.87
N GLU A 498 -7.54 27.05 -6.45
CA GLU A 498 -7.79 28.48 -6.21
C GLU A 498 -8.45 29.23 -7.39
N LYS A 499 -8.16 28.83 -8.63
CA LYS A 499 -8.76 29.39 -9.86
C LYS A 499 -9.30 28.25 -10.73
N PRO A 500 -10.57 27.87 -10.58
CA PRO A 500 -11.13 26.73 -11.29
C PRO A 500 -11.16 26.99 -12.80
N VAL A 501 -10.80 25.98 -13.58
CA VAL A 501 -10.92 26.00 -15.04
C VAL A 501 -12.10 25.11 -15.42
N LYS A 502 -12.82 25.48 -16.48
CA LYS A 502 -13.86 24.61 -17.02
C LYS A 502 -13.22 23.39 -17.64
N LEU A 503 -13.57 22.21 -17.15
CA LEU A 503 -13.16 20.93 -17.70
C LEU A 503 -14.35 20.28 -18.39
N TYR A 504 -14.11 19.70 -19.55
CA TYR A 504 -15.09 18.97 -20.34
C TYR A 504 -14.61 17.54 -20.52
N ALA A 505 -15.56 16.60 -20.59
CA ALA A 505 -15.25 15.20 -20.83
C ALA A 505 -16.21 14.55 -21.82
N CYS A 506 -15.70 13.57 -22.57
CA CYS A 506 -16.49 12.73 -23.45
C CYS A 506 -16.03 11.27 -23.41
N GLU A 507 -16.98 10.38 -23.64
CA GLU A 507 -16.79 8.93 -23.72
C GLU A 507 -16.03 8.52 -24.98
N ALA A 508 -15.70 7.23 -25.07
CA ALA A 508 -14.99 6.64 -26.20
C ALA A 508 -15.52 7.12 -27.56
N GLY A 509 -14.63 7.70 -28.37
CA GLY A 509 -14.98 8.22 -29.69
C GLY A 509 -15.72 9.58 -29.71
N CYS A 510 -16.01 10.19 -28.56
CA CYS A 510 -16.64 11.51 -28.41
C CYS A 510 -17.81 11.77 -29.37
N MET A 511 -18.65 10.76 -29.59
CA MET A 511 -19.80 10.87 -30.49
C MET A 511 -20.94 11.70 -29.89
N ASN A 512 -21.09 11.64 -28.56
CA ASN A 512 -22.00 12.46 -27.79
C ASN A 512 -21.35 13.83 -27.49
N GLU A 513 -22.17 14.85 -27.26
CA GLU A 513 -21.66 16.17 -26.87
C GLU A 513 -20.84 16.08 -25.57
N PRO A 514 -19.64 16.70 -25.50
CA PRO A 514 -18.87 16.71 -24.28
C PRO A 514 -19.61 17.39 -23.13
N VAL A 515 -19.47 16.82 -21.93
CA VAL A 515 -20.15 17.28 -20.72
C VAL A 515 -19.17 18.10 -19.87
N GLU A 516 -19.63 19.24 -19.33
CA GLU A 516 -18.86 20.03 -18.37
C GLU A 516 -18.75 19.27 -17.03
N LEU A 517 -17.52 18.97 -16.61
CA LEU A 517 -17.23 18.36 -15.33
C LEU A 517 -17.39 19.40 -14.22
N THR A 518 -18.32 19.15 -13.31
CA THR A 518 -18.59 20.02 -12.16
C THR A 518 -17.95 19.48 -10.89
N SER A 519 -17.74 20.37 -9.91
CA SER A 519 -17.28 20.02 -8.56
C SER A 519 -18.40 19.44 -7.67
N GLU A 520 -19.49 18.97 -8.27
CA GLU A 520 -20.61 18.38 -7.54
C GLU A 520 -20.15 17.16 -6.75
N LEU A 521 -20.67 17.04 -5.52
CA LEU A 521 -20.34 15.94 -4.59
C LEU A 521 -20.55 14.55 -5.18
N ARG A 522 -21.50 14.41 -6.12
CA ARG A 522 -21.80 13.14 -6.78
C ARG A 522 -20.91 12.83 -7.96
N GLY A 523 -20.12 13.79 -8.46
CA GLY A 523 -19.36 13.63 -9.70
C GLY A 523 -20.21 13.31 -10.92
N HIS A 524 -19.55 13.06 -12.04
CA HIS A 524 -20.14 12.66 -13.31
C HIS A 524 -19.91 11.16 -13.53
N THR A 525 -20.91 10.49 -14.10
CA THR A 525 -20.84 9.05 -14.40
C THR A 525 -20.94 8.83 -15.89
N PHE A 526 -20.01 8.06 -16.44
CA PHE A 526 -19.95 7.70 -17.85
C PHE A 526 -20.05 6.18 -18.01
N PRO A 527 -20.98 5.64 -18.82
CA PRO A 527 -20.93 4.25 -19.25
C PRO A 527 -19.61 3.92 -19.96
N VAL A 528 -19.15 2.68 -19.81
CA VAL A 528 -17.98 2.20 -20.56
C VAL A 528 -18.41 1.77 -21.95
N MET A 529 -17.98 2.55 -22.94
CA MET A 529 -18.14 2.28 -24.37
C MET A 529 -16.80 1.88 -24.97
N VAL A 530 -16.79 0.90 -25.89
CA VAL A 530 -15.58 0.38 -26.54
C VAL A 530 -15.69 0.52 -28.05
N THR A 531 -14.70 1.15 -28.67
CA THR A 531 -14.63 1.42 -30.11
C THR A 531 -13.91 0.30 -30.87
N GLN A 532 -14.13 0.22 -32.19
CA GLN A 532 -13.40 -0.67 -33.10
C GLN A 532 -12.81 0.12 -34.27
N PRO A 533 -11.47 0.25 -34.42
CA PRO A 533 -10.42 -0.22 -33.50
C PRO A 533 -10.48 0.50 -32.14
N ILE A 534 -9.85 -0.09 -31.11
CA ILE A 534 -9.90 0.41 -29.74
C ILE A 534 -9.22 1.79 -29.65
N THR A 535 -9.96 2.76 -29.14
CA THR A 535 -9.52 4.11 -28.75
C THR A 535 -9.61 4.26 -27.23
N PRO A 536 -9.05 5.32 -26.63
CA PRO A 536 -9.31 5.66 -25.24
C PRO A 536 -10.80 5.67 -24.87
N LEU A 537 -11.09 5.29 -23.62
CA LEU A 537 -12.43 5.12 -23.07
C LEU A 537 -13.05 6.44 -22.57
N LEU A 538 -12.19 7.39 -22.20
CA LEU A 538 -12.58 8.71 -21.71
C LEU A 538 -11.53 9.75 -22.12
N TYR A 539 -12.00 10.93 -22.50
CA TYR A 539 -11.20 12.10 -22.83
C TYR A 539 -11.61 13.26 -21.93
N ILE A 540 -10.65 14.01 -21.39
CA ILE A 540 -10.88 15.19 -20.56
C ILE A 540 -10.02 16.34 -21.08
N SER A 541 -10.61 17.50 -21.34
CA SER A 541 -9.90 18.69 -21.84
C SER A 541 -10.47 19.97 -21.25
N THR A 542 -9.67 21.04 -21.25
CA THR A 542 -10.15 22.41 -21.02
C THR A 542 -10.78 23.04 -22.25
N ASP A 543 -10.53 22.47 -23.44
CA ASP A 543 -11.04 22.98 -24.72
C ASP A 543 -12.22 22.12 -25.21
N LEU A 544 -13.41 22.71 -25.15
CA LEU A 544 -14.63 22.08 -25.65
C LEU A 544 -14.58 21.83 -27.16
N THR A 545 -14.03 22.78 -27.94
CA THR A 545 -13.98 22.69 -29.39
C THR A 545 -13.06 21.57 -29.84
N HIS A 546 -11.91 21.42 -29.17
CA HIS A 546 -11.01 20.29 -29.40
C HIS A 546 -11.71 18.94 -29.21
N LEU A 547 -12.47 18.75 -28.12
CA LEU A 547 -13.21 17.49 -27.89
C LEU A 547 -14.31 17.24 -28.93
N GLN A 548 -14.96 18.30 -29.43
CA GLN A 548 -15.95 18.21 -30.50
C GLN A 548 -15.29 17.81 -31.82
N ASP A 549 -14.11 18.35 -32.11
CA ASP A 549 -13.35 18.06 -33.34
C ASP A 549 -12.75 16.64 -33.36
N LEU A 550 -12.46 16.05 -32.19
CA LEU A 550 -12.01 14.66 -32.10
C LEU A 550 -12.97 13.69 -32.81
N ARG A 551 -14.27 13.94 -32.75
CA ARG A 551 -15.30 13.14 -33.45
C ARG A 551 -15.04 13.06 -34.96
N HIS A 552 -14.52 14.13 -35.56
CA HIS A 552 -14.28 14.20 -37.00
C HIS A 552 -12.94 13.59 -37.42
N THR A 553 -12.02 13.40 -36.49
CA THR A 553 -10.68 12.85 -36.75
C THR A 553 -10.55 11.37 -36.38
N MET A 554 -11.44 10.83 -35.55
CA MET A 554 -11.42 9.42 -35.16
C MET A 554 -12.12 8.51 -36.18
N HIS A 555 -11.35 7.63 -36.81
CA HIS A 555 -11.85 6.63 -37.76
C HIS A 555 -12.38 5.38 -37.05
N VAL A 556 -13.55 5.48 -36.41
CA VAL A 556 -14.21 4.36 -35.71
C VAL A 556 -15.23 3.67 -36.61
N LYS A 557 -15.22 2.33 -36.66
CA LYS A 557 -16.20 1.52 -37.41
C LYS A 557 -17.47 1.24 -36.61
N ALA A 558 -17.33 0.97 -35.32
CA ALA A 558 -18.41 0.63 -34.42
C ALA A 558 -18.07 1.04 -32.99
N ILE A 559 -19.10 1.35 -32.21
CA ILE A 559 -19.02 1.60 -30.77
C ILE A 559 -19.98 0.62 -30.10
N LEU A 560 -19.48 -0.15 -29.15
CA LEU A 560 -20.21 -1.19 -28.45
C LEU A 560 -20.21 -0.87 -26.96
N ALA A 561 -21.28 -1.23 -26.25
CA ALA A 561 -21.21 -1.27 -24.80
C ALA A 561 -20.16 -2.31 -24.37
N HIS A 562 -19.56 -2.12 -23.20
CA HIS A 562 -18.52 -3.03 -22.68
C HIS A 562 -18.96 -4.51 -22.73
N GLU A 563 -20.18 -4.83 -22.32
CA GLU A 563 -20.69 -6.22 -22.32
C GLU A 563 -20.74 -6.84 -23.72
N ASP A 564 -21.22 -6.07 -24.70
CA ASP A 564 -21.30 -6.50 -26.10
C ASP A 564 -19.92 -6.71 -26.70
N HIS A 565 -18.95 -5.88 -26.29
CA HIS A 565 -17.56 -6.04 -26.66
C HIS A 565 -16.99 -7.35 -26.08
N MET A 566 -17.15 -7.58 -24.78
CA MET A 566 -16.69 -8.80 -24.10
C MET A 566 -17.33 -10.06 -24.69
N ALA A 567 -18.63 -10.03 -24.99
CA ALA A 567 -19.35 -11.14 -25.60
C ALA A 567 -18.86 -11.49 -27.01
N LYS A 568 -18.37 -10.50 -27.77
CA LYS A 568 -17.77 -10.72 -29.10
C LYS A 568 -16.33 -11.22 -29.02
N GLN A 569 -15.55 -10.76 -28.05
CA GLN A 569 -14.15 -11.15 -27.89
C GLN A 569 -14.03 -12.56 -27.30
N TYR A 570 -14.88 -12.89 -26.33
CA TYR A 570 -14.95 -14.22 -25.71
C TYR A 570 -16.33 -14.83 -25.97
N PRO A 571 -16.65 -15.19 -27.23
CA PRO A 571 -17.87 -15.92 -27.50
C PRO A 571 -17.75 -17.25 -26.78
N GLY A 572 -18.64 -17.51 -25.83
CA GLY A 572 -18.65 -18.76 -25.07
C GLY A 572 -18.66 -19.98 -26.00
N LEU A 573 -18.42 -21.17 -25.42
CA LEU A 573 -18.35 -22.40 -26.22
C LEU A 573 -19.59 -22.58 -27.11
N PRO A 574 -19.42 -22.97 -28.39
CA PRO A 574 -20.53 -23.07 -29.34
C PRO A 574 -21.64 -23.98 -28.83
N PHE A 575 -22.88 -23.72 -29.25
CA PHE A 575 -24.03 -24.58 -28.92
C PHE A 575 -23.77 -26.07 -29.23
N LEU A 576 -23.07 -26.37 -30.33
CA LEU A 576 -22.71 -27.74 -30.72
C LEU A 576 -21.80 -28.44 -29.71
N PHE A 577 -20.92 -27.71 -29.03
CA PHE A 577 -20.08 -28.27 -27.97
C PHE A 577 -20.95 -28.73 -26.81
N TRP A 578 -21.84 -27.88 -26.32
CA TRP A 578 -22.76 -28.22 -25.22
C TRP A 578 -23.73 -29.33 -25.61
N PHE A 579 -24.21 -29.32 -26.85
CA PHE A 579 -25.04 -30.40 -27.38
C PHE A 579 -24.29 -31.73 -27.40
N SER A 580 -23.02 -31.74 -27.83
CA SER A 580 -22.17 -32.93 -27.81
C SER A 580 -21.94 -33.45 -26.39
N VAL A 581 -21.61 -32.57 -25.44
CA VAL A 581 -21.44 -32.92 -24.03
C VAL A 581 -22.73 -33.50 -23.44
N ALA A 582 -23.88 -32.85 -23.67
CA ALA A 582 -25.17 -33.33 -23.20
C ALA A 582 -25.54 -34.69 -23.82
N SER A 583 -25.25 -34.89 -25.11
CA SER A 583 -25.46 -36.15 -25.82
C SER A 583 -24.58 -37.27 -25.26
N LEU A 584 -23.30 -37.01 -25.02
CA LEU A 584 -22.36 -37.97 -24.44
C LEU A 584 -22.79 -38.38 -23.03
N ILE A 585 -23.17 -37.40 -22.20
CA ILE A 585 -23.71 -37.65 -20.86
C ILE A 585 -24.96 -38.54 -20.97
N THR A 586 -25.88 -38.22 -21.88
CA THR A 586 -27.11 -39.00 -22.07
C THR A 586 -26.82 -40.44 -22.50
N LEU A 587 -25.97 -40.63 -23.51
CA LEU A 587 -25.56 -41.95 -23.99
C LEU A 587 -24.85 -42.78 -22.92
N PHE A 588 -23.99 -42.14 -22.13
CA PHE A 588 -23.33 -42.79 -20.99
C PHE A 588 -24.35 -43.27 -19.96
N HIS A 589 -25.32 -42.43 -19.59
CA HIS A 589 -26.36 -42.82 -18.62
C HIS A 589 -27.28 -43.92 -19.18
N LEU A 590 -27.60 -43.89 -20.47
CA LEU A 590 -28.36 -44.97 -21.14
C LEU A 590 -27.57 -46.29 -21.15
N PHE A 591 -26.26 -46.22 -21.39
CA PHE A 591 -25.39 -47.40 -21.33
C PHE A 591 -25.29 -47.96 -19.90
N LEU A 592 -25.17 -47.09 -18.90
CA LEU A 592 -25.13 -47.47 -17.49
C LEU A 592 -26.47 -48.09 -17.06
N PHE A 593 -27.60 -47.51 -17.48
CA PHE A 593 -28.92 -48.09 -17.28
C PHE A 593 -29.05 -49.45 -17.96
N LYS A 594 -28.55 -49.60 -19.19
CA LYS A 594 -28.54 -50.89 -19.90
C LYS A 594 -27.70 -51.94 -19.17
N LEU A 595 -26.54 -51.57 -18.62
CA LEU A 595 -25.72 -52.47 -17.81
C LEU A 595 -26.44 -52.91 -16.54
N ILE A 596 -27.01 -51.98 -15.79
CA ILE A 596 -27.81 -52.29 -14.58
C ILE A 596 -29.00 -53.16 -14.95
N TYR A 597 -29.74 -52.82 -16.01
CA TYR A 597 -30.88 -53.60 -16.47
C TYR A 597 -30.48 -55.02 -16.89
N ASN A 598 -29.37 -55.19 -17.61
CA ASN A 598 -28.90 -56.52 -17.99
C ASN A 598 -28.43 -57.34 -16.78
N GLU A 599 -27.84 -56.72 -15.77
CA GLU A 599 -27.39 -57.40 -14.54
C GLU A 599 -28.58 -57.85 -13.66
N TYR A 600 -29.61 -57.00 -13.51
CA TYR A 600 -30.74 -57.26 -12.61
C TYR A 600 -31.99 -57.85 -13.29
N CYS A 601 -32.17 -57.63 -14.60
CA CYS A 601 -33.37 -57.99 -15.37
C CYS A 601 -33.07 -58.73 -16.69
N GLY A 602 -31.79 -58.96 -17.03
CA GLY A 602 -31.39 -59.68 -18.24
C GLY A 602 -31.54 -61.20 -18.14
N PRO A 603 -31.57 -61.93 -19.27
CA PRO A 603 -31.66 -63.38 -19.32
C PRO A 603 -30.34 -64.01 -18.81
N GLY A 604 -30.24 -64.13 -17.48
CA GLY A 604 -29.04 -64.50 -16.74
C GLY A 604 -29.01 -63.98 -15.30
N ALA A 605 -29.90 -63.04 -14.94
CA ALA A 605 -30.03 -62.51 -13.59
C ALA A 605 -30.46 -63.63 -12.60
N LYS A 606 -29.59 -63.92 -11.63
CA LYS A 606 -29.88 -64.88 -10.55
C LYS A 606 -31.10 -64.39 -9.75
N PRO A 607 -32.12 -65.23 -9.52
CA PRO A 607 -33.30 -64.85 -8.74
C PRO A 607 -32.95 -64.83 -7.25
N LEU A 608 -32.19 -63.83 -6.82
CA LEU A 608 -32.07 -63.47 -5.41
C LEU A 608 -33.33 -62.65 -5.10
N PHE A 609 -34.23 -63.25 -4.31
CA PHE A 609 -35.53 -62.74 -3.82
C PHE A 609 -36.77 -63.43 -4.39
N ARG A 610 -36.85 -64.75 -4.19
CA ARG A 610 -38.14 -65.43 -3.96
C ARG A 610 -38.21 -65.89 -2.50
N SER A 611 -38.66 -65.00 -1.63
CA SER A 611 -39.40 -65.34 -0.40
C SER A 611 -40.86 -65.04 -0.72
N LYS A 612 -41.85 -65.93 -0.62
CA LYS A 612 -42.31 -66.69 0.55
C LYS A 612 -43.37 -67.72 0.09
N VAL A 613 -43.47 -68.79 0.89
CA VAL A 613 -44.62 -69.70 1.14
C VAL A 613 -45.26 -70.37 -0.06
#